data_AF-A0A2I4G8F4-F1
#
_entry.id   AF-A0A2I4G8F4-F1
#
_cell.length_a   1.000
_cell.length_b   1.000
_cell.length_c   1.000
_cell.angle_alpha   90.00
_cell.angle_beta   90.00
_cell.angle_gamma   90.00
#
_symmetry.space_group_name_H-M   'P 1'
#
loop_
_entity.id
_entity.type
_entity.pdbx_description
1 polymer ?
#
loop_
_entity_poly.entity_id
_entity_poly.type
_entity_poly.pdbx_seq_one_letter_code
_entity_poly.pdbx_strand_id
1 'polypeptide(L)'
;MLSRVQHKNLVKFIGACMDPVMVIVTELLLGGTLRKYLLSLNMRPRCLDMHVVVGFALDIVRAMECLHSHRIIHRDLKPGWLLKRNKKEKLEQEN
;
A
#
# COMPACT_ATOMS: atom_id res chain seq x y z
N MET A 1 -4.47 6.14 -17.23
CA MET A 1 -5.47 5.91 -16.16
C MET A 1 -4.79 5.99 -14.79
N LEU A 2 -3.82 5.11 -14.48
CA LEU A 2 -3.11 5.07 -13.19
C LEU A 2 -2.27 6.32 -12.86
N SER A 3 -1.66 6.97 -13.87
CA SER A 3 -0.84 8.17 -13.68
C SER A 3 -1.57 9.40 -13.12
N ARG A 4 -2.91 9.41 -13.18
CA ARG A 4 -3.74 10.51 -12.68
C ARG A 4 -4.23 10.28 -11.25
N VAL A 5 -4.01 9.09 -10.69
CA VAL A 5 -4.50 8.73 -9.36
C VAL A 5 -3.35 8.83 -8.37
N GLN A 6 -3.47 9.77 -7.43
CA GLN A 6 -2.50 9.97 -6.37
C GLN A 6 -3.23 10.05 -5.03
N HIS A 7 -2.78 9.26 -4.08
CA HIS A 7 -3.35 9.23 -2.73
C HIS A 7 -2.32 8.72 -1.73
N LYS A 8 -2.32 9.27 -0.51
CA LYS A 8 -1.35 8.89 0.55
C LYS A 8 -1.44 7.44 1.00
N ASN A 9 -2.51 6.72 0.67
CA ASN A 9 -2.68 5.29 0.97
C ASN A 9 -2.59 4.40 -0.28
N LEU A 10 -2.22 4.97 -1.43
CA LEU A 10 -1.90 4.23 -2.65
C LEU A 10 -0.40 4.32 -2.93
N VAL A 11 0.13 3.26 -3.54
CA VAL A 11 1.49 3.27 -4.08
C VAL A 11 1.49 4.16 -5.33
N LYS A 12 2.38 5.13 -5.37
CA LYS A 12 2.53 6.05 -6.48
C LYS A 12 3.03 5.30 -7.71
N PHE A 13 2.21 5.30 -8.76
CA PHE A 13 2.62 4.87 -10.08
C PHE A 13 3.54 5.94 -10.70
N ILE A 14 4.69 5.52 -11.20
CA ILE A 14 5.68 6.40 -11.85
C ILE A 14 5.57 6.28 -13.37
N GLY A 15 5.50 5.05 -13.89
CA GLY A 15 5.46 4.80 -15.32
C GLY A 15 5.33 3.33 -15.66
N ALA A 16 5.23 3.04 -16.95
CA ALA A 16 5.28 1.67 -17.46
C ALA A 16 6.01 1.63 -18.79
N CYS A 17 6.72 0.54 -19.03
CA CYS A 17 7.30 0.19 -20.32
C CYS A 17 6.58 -1.05 -20.85
N MET A 18 6.35 -1.13 -22.16
CA MET A 18 5.70 -2.29 -22.78
C MET A 18 6.68 -3.16 -23.58
N ASP A 19 7.83 -2.62 -23.99
CA ASP A 19 8.81 -3.32 -24.81
C ASP A 19 10.19 -3.44 -24.11
N PRO A 20 10.88 -4.59 -24.20
CA PRO A 20 10.44 -5.86 -24.79
C PRO A 20 9.49 -6.67 -23.85
N VAL A 21 9.30 -6.20 -22.62
CA VAL A 21 8.42 -6.81 -21.61
C VAL A 21 7.64 -5.74 -20.88
N MET A 22 6.42 -6.09 -20.42
CA MET A 22 5.61 -5.18 -19.61
C MET A 22 6.26 -4.97 -18.23
N VAL A 23 6.71 -3.75 -17.97
CA VAL A 23 7.28 -3.33 -16.69
C VAL A 23 6.44 -2.19 -16.12
N ILE A 24 6.12 -2.27 -14.83
CA ILE A 24 5.44 -1.22 -14.07
C ILE A 24 6.43 -0.66 -13.08
N VAL A 25 6.64 0.65 -13.10
CA VAL A 25 7.50 1.37 -12.18
C VAL A 25 6.63 2.11 -11.17
N THR A 26 6.87 1.88 -9.89
CA THR A 26 6.18 2.54 -8.77
C THR A 26 7.20 3.11 -7.79
N GLU A 27 6.75 3.92 -6.83
CA GLU A 27 7.59 4.25 -5.68
C GLU A 27 8.06 2.98 -4.95
N LEU A 28 9.25 3.06 -4.37
CA LEU A 28 9.81 1.99 -3.55
C LEU A 28 9.30 2.15 -2.11
N LEU A 29 8.73 1.08 -1.54
CA LEU A 29 8.28 1.05 -0.15
C LEU A 29 9.07 0.01 0.64
N LEU A 30 9.96 0.48 1.53
CA LEU A 30 10.87 -0.38 2.29
C LEU A 30 10.24 -1.06 3.52
N GLY A 31 9.02 -0.66 3.93
CA GLY A 31 8.36 -1.20 5.13
C GLY A 31 7.79 -2.61 4.98
N GLY A 32 7.90 -3.22 3.80
CA GLY A 32 7.43 -4.57 3.52
C GLY A 32 5.91 -4.71 3.46
N THR A 33 5.43 -5.95 3.34
CA THR A 33 3.99 -6.25 3.17
C THR A 33 3.29 -6.44 4.52
N LEU A 34 1.99 -6.15 4.55
CA LEU A 34 1.15 -6.46 5.72
C LEU A 34 1.18 -7.95 6.03
N ARG A 35 1.19 -8.82 5.02
CA ARG A 35 1.37 -10.27 5.22
C ARG A 35 2.63 -10.60 6.01
N LYS A 36 3.79 -10.05 5.65
CA LYS A 36 5.05 -10.29 6.38
C LYS A 36 4.96 -9.79 7.82
N TYR A 37 4.37 -8.61 8.02
CA TYR A 37 4.15 -8.05 9.34
C TYR A 37 3.28 -8.97 10.21
N LEU A 38 2.12 -9.39 9.71
CA LEU A 38 1.21 -10.29 10.43
C LEU A 38 1.87 -11.64 10.78
N LEU A 39 2.70 -12.19 9.88
CA LEU A 39 3.46 -13.41 10.13
C LEU A 39 4.55 -13.22 11.19
N SER A 40 5.30 -12.11 11.15
CA SER A 40 6.39 -11.83 12.10
C SER A 40 5.93 -11.70 13.54
N LEU A 41 4.68 -11.32 13.76
CA LEU A 41 4.13 -11.14 15.10
C LEU A 41 3.80 -12.48 15.79
N ASN A 42 3.88 -13.61 15.07
CA ASN A 42 3.60 -14.97 15.56
C ASN A 42 2.30 -15.03 16.39
N MET A 43 1.25 -14.37 15.88
CA MET A 43 0.01 -13.97 16.58
C MET A 43 -0.98 -15.12 16.82
N ARG A 44 -0.49 -16.32 17.13
CA ARG A 44 -1.35 -17.38 17.66
C ARG A 44 -0.93 -17.64 19.12
N PRO A 45 -1.82 -17.40 20.11
CA PRO A 45 -3.25 -17.06 20.03
C PRO A 45 -3.57 -15.54 20.13
N ARG A 46 -2.58 -14.65 20.11
CA ARG A 46 -2.78 -13.21 20.39
C ARG A 46 -3.34 -12.43 19.19
N CYS A 47 -4.38 -11.64 19.40
CA CYS A 47 -4.89 -10.71 18.38
C CYS A 47 -4.03 -9.44 18.29
N LEU A 48 -4.09 -8.73 17.15
CA LEU A 48 -3.57 -7.36 17.08
C LEU A 48 -4.42 -6.43 17.93
N ASP A 49 -3.77 -5.39 18.46
CA ASP A 49 -4.44 -4.26 19.09
C ASP A 49 -5.51 -3.68 18.15
N MET A 50 -6.71 -3.45 18.69
CA MET A 50 -7.86 -3.00 17.91
C MET A 50 -7.59 -1.65 17.23
N HIS A 51 -6.84 -0.74 17.86
CA HIS A 51 -6.46 0.53 17.24
C HIS A 51 -5.58 0.32 16.00
N VAL A 52 -4.70 -0.68 16.02
CA VAL A 52 -3.87 -1.03 14.86
C VAL A 52 -4.73 -1.61 13.74
N VAL A 53 -5.69 -2.48 14.07
CA VAL A 53 -6.63 -3.06 13.10
C VAL A 53 -7.46 -1.97 12.43
N VAL A 54 -8.07 -1.08 13.23
CA VAL A 54 -8.86 0.05 12.71
C VAL A 54 -8.01 0.99 11.86
N GLY A 55 -6.76 1.24 12.26
CA GLY A 55 -5.81 2.04 11.47
C GLY A 55 -5.58 1.46 10.07
N PHE A 56 -5.30 0.16 9.97
CA PHE A 56 -5.15 -0.50 8.67
C PHE A 56 -6.44 -0.48 7.85
N ALA A 57 -7.60 -0.77 8.48
CA ALA A 57 -8.88 -0.75 7.80
C ALA A 57 -9.19 0.63 7.20
N LEU A 58 -8.96 1.70 7.96
CA LEU A 58 -9.17 3.07 7.52
C LEU A 58 -8.28 3.45 6.33
N ASP A 59 -7.00 3.08 6.39
CA ASP A 59 -6.05 3.32 5.30
C ASP A 59 -6.45 2.59 4.02
N ILE A 60 -6.90 1.34 4.14
CA ILE A 60 -7.40 0.53 3.00
C ILE A 60 -8.66 1.16 2.40
N VAL A 61 -9.64 1.53 3.23
CA VAL A 61 -10.91 2.11 2.76
C VAL A 61 -10.66 3.42 2.02
N ARG A 62 -9.80 4.31 2.54
CA ARG A 62 -9.45 5.58 1.87
C ARG A 62 -8.76 5.35 0.52
N ALA A 63 -7.88 4.36 0.43
CA ALA A 63 -7.25 3.98 -0.84
C ALA A 63 -8.29 3.48 -1.86
N MET A 64 -9.23 2.63 -1.43
CA MET A 64 -10.28 2.08 -2.27
C MET A 64 -11.29 3.15 -2.71
N GLU A 65 -11.67 4.06 -1.82
CA GLU A 65 -12.50 5.23 -2.13
C GLU A 65 -11.87 6.07 -3.25
N CYS A 66 -10.56 6.33 -3.15
CA CYS A 66 -9.83 7.03 -4.21
C CYS A 66 -9.87 6.27 -5.54
N LEU A 67 -9.60 4.96 -5.56
CA LEU A 67 -9.66 4.16 -6.79
C LEU A 67 -11.07 4.15 -7.40
N HIS A 68 -12.10 3.95 -6.58
CA HIS A 68 -13.49 3.86 -7.02
C HIS A 68 -14.02 5.20 -7.55
N SER A 69 -13.64 6.33 -6.94
CA SER A 69 -13.95 7.67 -7.47
C SER A 69 -13.38 7.91 -8.88
N HIS A 70 -12.26 7.25 -9.21
CA HIS A 70 -11.64 7.26 -10.54
C HIS A 70 -12.10 6.10 -11.44
N ARG A 71 -13.16 5.38 -11.06
CA ARG A 71 -13.71 4.23 -11.78
C ARG A 71 -12.69 3.09 -12.00
N ILE A 72 -11.73 2.93 -11.09
CA ILE A 72 -10.74 1.84 -11.10
C ILE A 72 -11.17 0.77 -10.11
N ILE A 73 -11.25 -0.49 -10.56
CA ILE A 73 -11.49 -1.65 -9.71
C ILE A 73 -10.14 -2.30 -9.41
N HIS A 74 -9.76 -2.45 -8.13
CA HIS A 74 -8.47 -3.02 -7.73
C HIS A 74 -8.30 -4.49 -8.16
N ARG A 75 -9.39 -5.28 -8.14
CA ARG A 75 -9.48 -6.71 -8.52
C ARG A 75 -8.67 -7.72 -7.70
N ASP A 76 -7.62 -7.33 -7.00
CA ASP A 76 -6.81 -8.25 -6.19
C ASP A 76 -6.48 -7.71 -4.78
N LEU A 77 -7.50 -7.28 -4.03
CA LEU A 77 -7.29 -6.70 -2.70
C LEU A 77 -7.01 -7.81 -1.67
N LYS A 78 -5.74 -7.96 -1.28
CA LYS A 78 -5.30 -8.94 -0.25
C LYS A 78 -4.07 -8.46 0.52
N PRO A 79 -3.76 -9.03 1.72
CA PRO A 79 -2.66 -8.56 2.57
C PRO A 79 -1.26 -8.58 1.93
N GLY A 80 -1.06 -9.36 0.86
CA GLY A 80 0.19 -9.38 0.11
C GLY A 80 0.46 -8.11 -0.71
N TRP A 81 -0.58 -7.37 -1.08
CA TRP A 81 -0.50 -6.13 -1.87
C TRP A 81 -0.59 -4.85 -1.03
N LEU A 82 -0.74 -5.01 0.29
CA LEU A 82 -0.72 -3.91 1.23
C LEU A 82 0.73 -3.70 1.71
N LEU A 83 1.29 -2.53 1.44
CA LEU A 83 2.67 -2.18 1.75
C LEU A 83 2.71 -1.14 2.87
N LYS A 84 3.64 -1.30 3.80
CA LYS A 84 3.86 -0.32 4.88
C LYS A 84 4.85 0.74 4.36
N ARG A 85 4.50 2.02 4.51
CA ARG A 85 5.48 3.10 4.43
C ARG A 85 6.37 3.07 5.66
N ASN A 86 7.68 3.21 5.46
CA ASN A 86 8.61 3.33 6.57
C ASN A 86 8.48 4.75 7.15
N LYS A 87 8.13 4.89 8.43
CA LYS A 87 7.96 6.23 9.04
C LYS A 87 9.27 7.03 9.13
N LYS A 88 10.44 6.38 8.98
CA LYS A 88 11.75 7.04 9.02
C LYS A 88 12.03 7.91 7.79
N GLU A 89 11.53 7.55 6.61
CA GLU A 89 11.80 8.29 5.36
C GLU A 89 11.12 9.66 5.29
N LYS A 90 10.09 9.92 6.11
CA LYS A 90 9.48 11.25 6.19
C LYS A 90 10.36 12.30 6.86
N LEU A 91 11.36 11.90 7.65
CA LEU A 91 12.25 12.84 8.35
C LEU A 91 13.44 13.28 7.48
N GLU A 92 13.73 12.58 6.39
CA GLU A 92 14.87 12.87 5.50
C GLU A 92 14.46 13.69 4.26
N GLN A 93 13.16 13.92 4.02
CA GLN A 93 12.67 14.78 2.94
C GLN A 93 12.21 16.17 3.42
N GLU A 94 12.35 16.46 4.72
CA GLU A 94 12.03 17.77 5.34
C GLU A 94 13.28 18.47 5.94
N ASN A 95 14.50 17.99 5.63
CA ASN A 95 15.77 18.65 5.91
C ASN A 95 16.54 18.90 4.61
#